data_AF-X1FWU2-F1
#
_entry.id   AF-X1FWU2-F1
#
_cell.length_a   1.000
_cell.length_b   1.000
_cell.length_c   1.000
_cell.angle_alpha   90.00
_cell.angle_beta   90.00
_cell.angle_gamma   90.00
#
_symmetry.space_group_name_H-M   'P 1'
#
loop_
_entity.id
_entity.type
_entity.pdbx_description
1 polymer ?
#
loop_
_entity_poly.entity_id
_entity_poly.type
_entity_poly.pdbx_seq_one_letter_code
_entity_poly.pdbx_strand_id
1 'polypeptide(L)'
;FGSLSLKKYVNSVKIGIVSNLGTLNFDKSLLRRFDDKDIDLRGVKSLKVANTKFLLDYSNHSRRLTLKSRSPNLIFEDIPDSYLSNPPQIIVLAPLCNEISYEYVSKILQKFPKAYFGIDLQGFIRNIDESGKVS
;
A
#
# COMPACT_ATOMS: atom_id res chain seq x y z
N PHE A 1 -0.91 -7.15 -4.13
CA PHE A 1 -0.43 -8.44 -4.65
C PHE A 1 0.21 -9.33 -3.58
N GLY A 2 1.06 -8.80 -2.68
CA GLY A 2 1.74 -9.60 -1.65
C GLY A 2 0.80 -10.40 -0.72
N SER A 3 -0.19 -9.75 -0.10
CA SER A 3 -1.09 -10.39 0.87
C SER A 3 -1.91 -11.56 0.30
N LEU A 4 -2.61 -11.36 -0.82
CA LEU A 4 -3.37 -12.42 -1.49
C LEU A 4 -2.48 -13.57 -1.97
N SER A 5 -1.30 -13.26 -2.49
CA SER A 5 -0.35 -14.29 -2.96
C SER A 5 0.19 -15.10 -1.78
N LEU A 6 0.61 -14.43 -0.70
CA LEU A 6 1.08 -15.10 0.51
C LEU A 6 0.00 -16.02 1.08
N LYS A 7 -1.24 -15.54 1.21
CA LYS A 7 -2.35 -16.35 1.73
C LYS A 7 -2.72 -17.52 0.81
N LYS A 8 -2.45 -17.43 -0.50
CA LYS A 8 -2.66 -18.53 -1.45
C LYS A 8 -1.69 -19.69 -1.23
N TYR A 9 -0.45 -19.40 -0.81
CA TYR A 9 0.60 -20.42 -0.66
C TYR A 9 0.88 -20.81 0.81
N VAL A 10 0.46 -19.97 1.77
CA VAL A 10 0.72 -20.19 3.20
C VAL A 10 -0.55 -19.90 4.01
N ASN A 11 -1.15 -20.95 4.60
CA ASN A 11 -2.40 -20.83 5.35
C ASN A 11 -2.20 -20.39 6.81
N SER A 12 -1.04 -20.71 7.40
CA SER A 12 -0.74 -20.53 8.84
C SER A 12 -0.43 -19.08 9.24
N VAL A 13 -0.29 -18.17 8.28
CA VAL A 13 0.03 -16.76 8.55
C VAL A 13 -1.24 -15.93 8.70
N LYS A 14 -1.20 -15.03 9.69
CA LYS A 14 -2.17 -13.94 9.86
C LYS A 14 -1.64 -12.71 9.13
N ILE A 15 -2.50 -12.08 8.33
CA ILE A 15 -2.11 -10.96 7.47
C ILE A 15 -3.05 -9.81 7.77
N GLY A 16 -2.49 -8.63 8.06
CA GLY A 16 -3.22 -7.37 8.14
C GLY A 16 -2.79 -6.42 7.02
N ILE A 17 -3.70 -5.53 6.60
CA ILE A 17 -3.41 -4.48 5.61
C ILE A 17 -3.64 -3.11 6.24
N VAL A 18 -2.66 -2.22 6.07
CA VAL A 18 -2.78 -0.79 6.36
C VAL A 18 -2.74 -0.04 5.02
N SER A 19 -3.80 0.68 4.68
CA SER A 19 -3.90 1.37 3.38
C SER A 19 -4.97 2.46 3.37
N ASN A 20 -4.72 3.53 2.61
CA ASN A 20 -5.73 4.53 2.26
C ASN A 20 -6.45 4.13 0.98
N LEU A 21 -7.73 3.80 1.09
CA LEU A 21 -8.60 3.39 -0.01
C LEU A 21 -9.49 4.55 -0.47
N GLY A 22 -9.22 5.07 -1.67
CA GLY A 22 -10.10 6.03 -2.33
C GLY A 22 -11.42 5.38 -2.76
N THR A 23 -12.53 6.09 -2.62
CA THR A 23 -13.87 5.60 -2.97
C THR A 23 -14.40 6.16 -4.30
N LEU A 24 -13.76 7.19 -4.87
CA LEU A 24 -14.24 7.83 -6.10
C LEU A 24 -14.04 6.98 -7.36
N ASN A 25 -13.09 6.04 -7.35
CA ASN A 25 -12.71 5.26 -8.52
C ASN A 25 -12.42 3.79 -8.18
N PHE A 26 -13.08 3.24 -7.16
CA PHE A 26 -12.87 1.87 -6.69
C PHE A 26 -14.19 1.14 -6.45
N ASP A 27 -14.25 -0.10 -6.93
CA ASP A 27 -15.34 -1.02 -6.62
C ASP A 27 -15.07 -1.74 -5.29
N LYS A 28 -15.83 -1.38 -4.26
CA LYS A 28 -15.73 -2.00 -2.92
C LYS A 28 -15.96 -3.50 -2.92
N SER A 29 -16.65 -4.06 -3.92
CA SER A 29 -16.86 -5.51 -4.04
C SER A 29 -15.54 -6.29 -4.12
N LEU A 30 -14.46 -5.65 -4.61
CA LEU A 30 -13.14 -6.25 -4.70
C LEU A 30 -12.52 -6.58 -3.34
N LEU A 31 -12.95 -5.92 -2.25
CA LEU A 31 -12.48 -6.22 -0.89
C LEU A 31 -12.96 -7.59 -0.40
N ARG A 32 -14.08 -8.12 -0.92
CA ARG A 32 -14.59 -9.45 -0.55
C ARG A 32 -13.54 -10.54 -0.74
N ARG A 33 -12.68 -10.41 -1.75
CA ARG A 33 -11.60 -11.38 -2.01
C ARG A 33 -10.56 -11.46 -0.88
N PHE A 34 -10.44 -10.42 -0.06
CA PHE A 34 -9.56 -10.38 1.10
C PHE A 34 -10.27 -10.94 2.33
N ASP A 35 -11.53 -10.56 2.54
CA ASP A 35 -12.37 -11.09 3.63
C ASP A 35 -12.55 -12.61 3.51
N ASP A 36 -12.83 -13.12 2.30
CA ASP A 36 -12.94 -14.56 1.99
C ASP A 36 -11.65 -15.35 2.30
N LYS A 37 -10.53 -14.65 2.51
CA LYS A 37 -9.21 -15.22 2.82
C LYS A 37 -8.76 -14.94 4.25
N ASP A 38 -9.64 -14.42 5.11
CA ASP A 38 -9.31 -14.07 6.49
C ASP A 38 -8.09 -13.13 6.56
N ILE A 39 -8.05 -12.15 5.63
CA ILE A 39 -7.08 -11.06 5.66
C ILE A 39 -7.72 -9.90 6.40
N ASP A 40 -7.05 -9.44 7.44
CA ASP A 40 -7.56 -8.38 8.30
C ASP A 40 -7.46 -7.01 7.61
N LEU A 41 -8.62 -6.39 7.38
CA LEU A 41 -8.77 -5.10 6.72
C LEU A 41 -8.99 -3.93 7.68
N ARG A 42 -8.84 -4.11 9.00
CA ARG A 42 -9.07 -3.03 9.98
C ARG A 42 -8.18 -1.81 9.79
N GLY A 43 -6.99 -1.97 9.19
CA GLY A 43 -6.11 -0.87 8.81
C GLY A 43 -6.42 -0.22 7.46
N VAL A 44 -7.48 -0.66 6.76
CA VAL A 44 -7.89 -0.08 5.48
C VAL A 44 -8.89 1.05 5.72
N LYS A 45 -8.43 2.27 5.52
CA LYS A 45 -9.20 3.50 5.73
C LYS A 45 -9.86 3.94 4.42
N SER A 46 -11.19 4.02 4.40
CA SER A 46 -11.93 4.55 3.23
C SER A 46 -11.96 6.07 3.24
N LEU A 47 -11.59 6.69 2.12
CA LEU A 47 -11.53 8.14 1.94
C LEU A 47 -12.33 8.56 0.69
N LYS A 48 -12.99 9.73 0.73
CA LYS A 48 -13.71 10.30 -0.43
C LYS A 48 -12.74 11.00 -1.41
N VAL A 49 -11.78 10.23 -1.90
CA VAL A 49 -10.71 10.65 -2.82
C VAL A 49 -10.54 9.62 -3.94
N ALA A 50 -9.75 9.94 -4.96
CA ALA A 50 -9.31 8.97 -5.95
C ALA A 50 -8.09 8.18 -5.43
N ASN A 51 -8.01 6.89 -5.77
CA ASN A 51 -6.82 6.08 -5.53
C ASN A 51 -5.65 6.52 -6.41
N THR A 52 -4.44 6.05 -6.09
CA THR A 52 -3.30 6.15 -7.00
C THR A 52 -3.63 5.43 -8.31
N LYS A 53 -3.64 6.18 -9.41
CA LYS A 53 -3.99 5.69 -10.74
C LYS A 53 -2.93 6.12 -11.74
N PHE A 54 -2.46 5.17 -12.53
CA PHE A 54 -1.58 5.42 -13.65
C PHE A 54 -2.30 5.18 -14.97
N LEU A 55 -1.96 5.97 -15.98
CA LEU A 55 -2.19 5.66 -17.38
C LEU A 55 -0.89 5.08 -17.95
N LEU A 56 -1.01 3.95 -18.64
CA LEU A 56 0.08 3.30 -19.34
C LEU A 56 -0.19 3.41 -20.84
N ASP A 57 0.61 4.24 -21.52
CA ASP A 57 0.57 4.33 -22.98
C ASP A 57 1.67 3.44 -23.55
N TYR A 58 1.29 2.54 -24.44
CA TYR A 58 2.23 1.65 -25.14
C TYR A 58 2.30 2.06 -26.60
N SER A 59 3.50 2.39 -27.07
CA SER A 59 3.74 2.76 -28.47
C SER A 59 5.17 2.43 -28.87
N ASN A 60 5.39 1.88 -30.06
CA ASN A 60 6.73 1.62 -30.60
C ASN A 60 7.66 0.88 -29.61
N HIS A 61 7.18 -0.21 -28.99
CA HIS A 61 7.89 -0.98 -27.95
C HIS A 61 8.31 -0.18 -26.69
N SER A 62 7.83 1.06 -26.55
CA SER A 62 8.02 1.88 -25.37
C SER A 62 6.76 1.90 -24.50
N ARG A 63 6.95 2.15 -23.21
CA ARG A 63 5.87 2.36 -22.24
C ARG A 63 6.05 3.72 -21.59
N ARG A 64 5.07 4.60 -21.74
CA ARG A 64 4.97 5.85 -20.96
C ARG A 64 4.01 5.64 -19.80
N LEU A 65 4.48 5.95 -18.60
CA LEU A 65 3.69 5.89 -17.38
C LEU A 65 3.35 7.33 -16.94
N THR A 66 2.07 7.64 -16.81
CA THR A 66 1.60 8.96 -16.37
C THR A 66 0.71 8.80 -15.14
N LEU A 67 1.05 9.49 -14.05
CA LEU A 67 0.25 9.58 -12.85
C LEU A 67 -1.00 10.44 -13.13
N LYS A 68 -2.19 9.88 -12.93
CA LYS A 68 -3.48 10.57 -13.12
C LYS A 68 -4.08 11.05 -11.81
N SER A 69 -3.81 10.32 -10.74
CA SER A 69 -4.20 10.68 -9.38
C SER A 69 -3.30 9.92 -8.41
N ARG A 70 -3.14 10.45 -7.19
CA ARG A 70 -2.34 9.86 -6.13
C ARG A 70 -3.18 9.80 -4.85
N SER A 71 -3.17 8.66 -4.18
CA SER A 71 -3.82 8.51 -2.87
C SER A 71 -3.10 9.37 -1.82
N PRO A 72 -3.79 9.84 -0.77
CA PRO A 72 -3.14 10.51 0.35
C PRO A 72 -2.07 9.63 1.01
N ASN A 73 -1.06 10.28 1.60
CA ASN A 73 -0.01 9.58 2.34
C ASN A 73 -0.61 8.76 3.48
N LEU A 74 0.03 7.62 3.78
CA LEU A 74 -0.20 6.96 5.06
C LEU A 74 0.39 7.80 6.18
N ILE A 75 -0.36 7.92 7.27
CA ILE A 75 0.10 8.50 8.53
C ILE A 75 0.18 7.39 9.58
N PHE A 76 1.05 7.55 10.58
CA PHE A 76 1.30 6.50 11.56
C PHE A 76 0.03 6.12 12.34
N GLU A 77 -0.87 7.09 12.53
CA GLU A 77 -2.16 6.97 13.17
C GLU A 77 -3.17 6.12 12.37
N ASP A 78 -2.87 5.79 11.10
CA ASP A 78 -3.67 4.86 10.30
C ASP A 78 -3.45 3.40 10.73
N ILE A 79 -2.45 3.11 11.58
CA ILE A 79 -2.17 1.76 12.08
C ILE A 79 -3.16 1.43 13.21
N PRO A 80 -3.93 0.33 13.10
CA PRO A 80 -4.85 -0.07 14.16
C PRO A 80 -4.14 -0.33 15.48
N ASP A 81 -4.74 0.09 16.60
CA ASP A 81 -4.21 -0.16 17.95
C ASP A 81 -3.93 -1.65 18.20
N SER A 82 -4.75 -2.53 17.65
CA SER A 82 -4.55 -3.99 17.76
C SER A 82 -3.21 -4.46 17.18
N TYR A 83 -2.65 -3.77 16.18
CA TYR A 83 -1.33 -4.06 15.62
C TYR A 83 -0.21 -3.45 16.46
N LEU A 84 -0.51 -2.38 17.20
CA LEU A 84 0.41 -1.80 18.18
C LEU A 84 0.54 -2.69 19.43
N SER A 85 -0.58 -3.26 19.90
CA SER A 85 -0.63 -4.15 21.08
C SER A 85 -0.14 -5.56 20.79
N ASN A 86 -0.32 -6.06 19.56
CA ASN A 86 0.23 -7.33 19.11
C ASN A 86 1.08 -7.10 17.84
N PRO A 87 2.35 -6.69 18.01
CA PRO A 87 3.23 -6.34 16.91
C PRO A 87 3.39 -7.45 15.86
N PRO A 88 3.38 -7.10 14.56
CA PRO A 88 3.68 -8.06 13.51
C PRO A 88 5.17 -8.45 13.54
N GLN A 89 5.46 -9.71 13.18
CA GLN A 89 6.84 -10.18 13.03
C GLN A 89 7.51 -9.67 11.74
N ILE A 90 6.70 -9.38 10.72
CA ILE A 90 7.14 -8.94 9.40
C ILE A 90 6.26 -7.77 8.97
N ILE A 91 6.89 -6.70 8.49
CA ILE A 91 6.22 -5.53 7.92
C ILE A 91 6.71 -5.36 6.48
N VAL A 92 5.77 -5.28 5.55
CA VAL A 92 6.07 -5.04 4.13
C VAL A 92 5.57 -3.66 3.72
N LEU A 93 6.48 -2.80 3.29
CA LEU A 93 6.20 -1.46 2.81
C LEU A 93 6.25 -1.45 1.29
N ALA A 94 5.09 -1.29 0.66
CA ALA A 94 4.97 -1.34 -0.81
C ALA A 94 4.15 -0.15 -1.33
N PRO A 95 4.70 1.08 -1.29
CA PRO A 95 4.05 2.23 -1.91
C PRO A 95 3.99 2.07 -3.43
N LEU A 96 3.12 2.83 -4.09
CA LEU A 96 3.01 2.85 -5.55
C LEU A 96 3.63 4.11 -6.15
N CYS A 97 3.63 5.21 -5.39
CA CYS A 97 3.98 6.57 -5.81
C CYS A 97 4.19 7.49 -4.60
N ASN A 98 5.24 7.25 -3.84
CA ASN A 98 5.68 8.07 -2.71
C ASN A 98 4.63 8.22 -1.58
N GLU A 99 3.61 7.37 -1.47
CA GLU A 99 2.55 7.49 -0.45
C GLU A 99 3.03 7.16 0.97
N ILE A 100 4.20 6.56 1.10
CA ILE A 100 4.86 6.30 2.39
C ILE A 100 6.05 7.24 2.51
N SER A 101 6.02 8.13 3.50
CA SER A 101 7.10 9.09 3.76
C SER A 101 8.24 8.49 4.58
N TYR A 102 9.42 9.11 4.55
CA TYR A 102 10.53 8.76 5.43
C TYR A 102 10.14 8.86 6.91
N GLU A 103 9.37 9.87 7.30
CA GLU A 103 8.87 10.03 8.66
C GLU A 103 8.01 8.83 9.10
N TYR A 104 7.12 8.36 8.23
CA TYR A 104 6.31 7.17 8.49
C TYR A 104 7.21 5.95 8.73
N VAL A 105 8.22 5.73 7.88
CA VAL A 105 9.18 4.63 8.03
C VAL A 105 9.94 4.75 9.35
N SER A 106 10.42 5.94 9.71
CA SER A 106 11.14 6.17 10.96
C SER A 106 10.29 5.84 12.19
N LYS A 107 9.03 6.30 12.23
CA LYS A 107 8.08 5.98 13.32
C LYS A 107 7.79 4.49 13.40
N ILE A 108 7.61 3.83 12.26
CA ILE A 108 7.43 2.38 12.17
C ILE A 108 8.64 1.61 12.73
N LEU A 109 9.86 1.99 12.35
CA LEU A 109 11.09 1.35 12.82
C LEU A 109 11.26 1.51 14.35
N GLN A 110 10.99 2.70 14.87
CA GLN A 110 11.01 2.98 16.31
C GLN A 110 9.95 2.19 17.06
N LYS A 111 8.75 2.06 16.50
CA LYS A 111 7.63 1.33 17.14
C LYS A 111 7.83 -0.18 17.11
N PHE A 112 8.42 -0.72 16.04
CA PHE A 112 8.53 -2.15 15.79
C PHE A 112 10.00 -2.60 15.59
N PRO A 113 10.89 -2.39 16.59
CA PRO A 113 12.33 -2.61 16.41
C PRO A 113 12.73 -4.08 16.24
N LYS A 114 11.81 -5.02 16.53
CA LYS A 114 12.04 -6.47 16.41
C LYS A 114 11.43 -7.09 15.14
N ALA A 115 10.71 -6.30 14.34
CA ALA A 115 10.10 -6.79 13.11
C ALA A 115 11.13 -6.86 11.98
N TYR A 116 10.95 -7.83 11.08
CA TYR A 116 11.66 -7.86 9.80
C TYR A 116 10.94 -6.94 8.80
N PHE A 117 11.71 -6.19 8.02
CA PHE A 117 11.17 -5.23 7.06
C PHE A 117 11.46 -5.67 5.62
N GLY A 118 10.40 -5.80 4.83
CA GLY A 118 10.48 -5.89 3.38
C GLY A 118 10.08 -4.55 2.76
N ILE A 119 10.86 -4.03 1.83
CA ILE A 119 10.60 -2.72 1.20
C ILE A 119 10.60 -2.89 -0.32
N ASP A 120 9.50 -2.50 -0.96
CA ASP A 120 9.47 -2.29 -2.40
C ASP A 120 9.94 -0.86 -2.70
N LEU A 121 11.22 -0.75 -3.07
CA LEU A 121 11.88 0.53 -3.32
C LEU A 121 11.25 1.31 -4.48
N GLN A 122 10.65 0.63 -5.46
CA GLN A 122 10.17 1.29 -6.67
C GLN A 122 9.16 2.38 -6.34
N GLY A 123 8.26 2.13 -5.40
CA GLY A 123 7.26 3.12 -4.99
C GLY A 123 7.82 4.31 -4.25
N PHE A 124 9.04 4.24 -3.69
CA PHE A 124 9.67 5.34 -2.95
C PHE A 124 10.51 6.27 -3.83
N ILE A 125 11.03 5.75 -4.94
CA ILE A 125 12.01 6.46 -5.77
C ILE A 125 11.44 7.00 -7.09
N ARG A 126 10.13 6.83 -7.32
CA ARG A 126 9.47 7.36 -8.52
C ARG A 126 9.55 8.87 -8.52
N ASN A 127 10.14 9.40 -9.58
CA ASN A 127 10.09 10.82 -9.86
C ASN A 127 8.87 11.14 -10.74
N ILE A 128 8.19 12.24 -10.44
CA ILE A 128 7.00 12.68 -11.15
C ILE A 128 7.28 14.10 -11.62
N ASP A 129 7.32 14.31 -12.93
CA ASP A 129 7.49 15.66 -13.47
C ASP A 129 6.17 16.46 -13.43
N GLU A 130 6.24 17.73 -13.82
CA GLU A 130 5.09 18.64 -13.85
C GLU A 130 3.94 18.16 -14.75
N SER A 131 4.24 17.32 -15.75
CA SER A 131 3.26 16.71 -16.65
C SER A 131 2.64 15.42 -16.09
N GLY A 132 3.11 14.97 -14.92
CA GLY A 132 2.71 13.70 -14.30
C GLY A 132 3.43 12.49 -14.89
N LYS A 133 4.43 12.65 -15.76
CA LYS A 133 5.21 11.53 -16.28
C LYS A 133 6.07 10.96 -15.17
N VAL A 134 6.08 9.64 -15.09
CA VAL A 134 6.81 8.89 -14.06
C VAL A 134 8.09 8.30 -14.65
N SER A 135 9.21 8.53 -13.97
CA SER A 135 10.53 7.94 -14.26
C SER A 135 11.11 7.25 -13.04
#